data_AF-A0A357WTM8-F1
#
_entry.id   AF-A0A357WTM8-F1
#
_cell.length_a   1.000
_cell.length_b   1.000
_cell.length_c   1.000
_cell.angle_alpha   90.00
_cell.angle_beta   90.00
_cell.angle_gamma   90.00
#
_symmetry.space_group_name_H-M   'P 1'
#
loop_
_entity.id
_entity.type
_entity.pdbx_description
1 polymer ?
#
loop_
_entity_poly.entity_id
_entity_poly.type
_entity_poly.pdbx_seq_one_letter_code
_entity_poly.pdbx_strand_id
1 'polypeptide(L)'
;MKVDYSYYGNMPSLVIKGTDFIKALKDDEEYRLLEIAVKGFCVHFDTVSHFDDNVNDAIQQWLEKSGNVIYTVKERWAGRTLLDTWCEVYVLNGTRLTEIVFSDNNGRNFILRDKQEAKTDE
;
A
#
# COMPACT_ATOMS: atom_id res chain seq x y z
N MET A 1 -2.63 -17.30 -1.57
CA MET A 1 -3.15 -15.91 -1.74
C MET A 1 -3.43 -15.58 -3.21
N LYS A 2 -4.46 -14.79 -3.54
CA LYS A 2 -4.68 -14.21 -4.89
C LYS A 2 -4.34 -12.71 -4.86
N VAL A 3 -3.60 -12.23 -5.84
CA VAL A 3 -3.35 -10.80 -6.05
C VAL A 3 -3.90 -10.38 -7.42
N ASP A 4 -4.43 -9.16 -7.49
CA ASP A 4 -4.95 -8.58 -8.72
C ASP A 4 -4.10 -7.37 -9.12
N TYR A 5 -3.60 -7.34 -10.36
CA TYR A 5 -2.94 -6.17 -10.93
C TYR A 5 -3.99 -5.29 -11.60
N SER A 6 -4.04 -4.02 -11.24
CA SER A 6 -5.06 -3.08 -11.72
C SER A 6 -4.47 -1.67 -11.85
N TYR A 7 -5.34 -0.71 -12.17
CA TYR A 7 -5.01 0.71 -12.15
C TYR A 7 -5.87 1.44 -11.13
N TYR A 8 -5.27 1.96 -10.06
CA TYR A 8 -5.95 2.85 -9.11
C TYR A 8 -5.59 4.30 -9.43
N GLY A 9 -6.57 5.14 -9.76
CA GLY A 9 -6.33 6.54 -10.12
C GLY A 9 -5.38 6.69 -11.32
N ASN A 10 -5.49 5.81 -12.32
CA ASN A 10 -4.61 5.71 -13.50
C ASN A 10 -3.15 5.31 -13.21
N MET A 11 -2.87 4.84 -12.00
CA MET A 11 -1.54 4.40 -11.59
C MET A 11 -1.49 2.88 -11.48
N PRO A 12 -0.37 2.21 -11.86
CA PRO A 12 -0.22 0.79 -11.67
C PRO A 12 -0.40 0.41 -10.20
N SER A 13 -1.20 -0.63 -9.93
CA SER A 13 -1.50 -1.04 -8.56
C SER A 13 -1.53 -2.55 -8.39
N LEU A 14 -1.02 -3.00 -7.24
CA LEU A 14 -1.19 -4.34 -6.70
C LEU A 14 -2.31 -4.29 -5.65
N VAL A 15 -3.40 -4.99 -5.93
CA VAL A 15 -4.59 -5.05 -5.06
C VAL A 15 -4.66 -6.42 -4.40
N ILE A 16 -4.74 -6.42 -3.07
CA ILE A 16 -4.79 -7.61 -2.24
C ILE A 16 -6.09 -7.56 -1.43
N LYS A 17 -6.87 -8.65 -1.46
CA LYS A 17 -8.06 -8.76 -0.61
C LYS A 17 -7.67 -8.73 0.85
N GLY A 18 -8.40 -7.97 1.65
CA GLY A 18 -8.09 -7.79 3.06
C GLY A 18 -8.07 -9.10 3.85
N THR A 19 -9.01 -10.01 3.57
CA THR A 19 -9.02 -11.34 4.20
C THR A 19 -7.75 -12.15 3.90
N ASP A 20 -7.24 -12.06 2.67
CA ASP A 20 -6.06 -12.79 2.24
C ASP A 20 -4.80 -12.16 2.84
N PHE A 21 -4.75 -10.83 2.91
CA PHE A 21 -3.68 -10.09 3.59
C PHE A 21 -3.58 -10.50 5.07
N ILE A 22 -4.69 -10.44 5.82
CA ILE A 22 -4.72 -10.84 7.24
C ILE A 22 -4.37 -12.31 7.44
N LYS A 23 -4.79 -13.19 6.52
CA LYS A 23 -4.42 -14.61 6.57
C LYS A 23 -2.91 -14.77 6.38
N ALA A 24 -2.33 -14.09 5.39
CA ALA A 24 -0.91 -14.14 5.10
C ALA A 24 -0.05 -13.64 6.27
N LEU A 25 -0.49 -12.63 7.02
CA LEU A 25 0.25 -12.16 8.20
C LEU A 25 0.30 -13.16 9.37
N LYS A 26 -0.47 -14.24 9.33
CA LYS A 26 -0.54 -15.26 10.41
C LYS A 26 0.10 -16.58 10.04
N ASP A 27 0.61 -16.70 8.81
CA ASP A 27 1.17 -17.93 8.25
C ASP A 27 2.50 -17.59 7.58
N ASP A 28 3.60 -18.16 8.05
CA ASP A 28 4.96 -17.79 7.61
C ASP A 28 5.18 -18.02 6.11
N GLU A 29 4.54 -19.03 5.51
CA GLU A 29 4.68 -19.33 4.09
C GLU A 29 3.91 -18.31 3.25
N GLU A 30 2.64 -18.06 3.60
CA GLU A 30 1.83 -17.05 2.92
C GLU A 30 2.37 -15.64 3.15
N TYR A 31 2.97 -15.35 4.30
CA TYR A 31 3.67 -14.09 4.57
C TYR A 31 4.81 -13.88 3.58
N ARG A 32 5.66 -14.88 3.37
CA ARG A 32 6.77 -14.80 2.40
C ARG A 32 6.26 -14.62 0.98
N LEU A 33 5.18 -15.29 0.60
CA LEU A 33 4.57 -15.11 -0.72
C LEU A 33 4.00 -13.71 -0.91
N LEU A 34 3.36 -13.15 0.13
CA LEU A 34 2.89 -11.77 0.15
C LEU A 34 4.04 -10.78 0.02
N GLU A 35 5.11 -10.97 0.80
CA GLU A 35 6.32 -10.15 0.74
C GLU A 35 6.95 -10.18 -0.66
N ILE A 36 7.08 -11.35 -1.27
CA ILE A 36 7.61 -11.51 -2.63
C ILE A 36 6.72 -10.78 -3.65
N ALA A 37 5.40 -10.90 -3.53
CA ALA A 37 4.47 -10.23 -4.45
C ALA A 37 4.57 -8.71 -4.35
N VAL A 38 4.57 -8.17 -3.13
CA VAL A 38 4.64 -6.73 -2.86
C VAL A 38 6.00 -6.15 -3.25
N LYS A 39 7.10 -6.78 -2.82
CA LYS A 39 8.46 -6.34 -3.17
C LYS A 39 8.72 -6.49 -4.66
N GLY A 40 8.33 -7.61 -5.26
CA GLY A 40 8.48 -7.84 -6.69
C GLY A 40 7.73 -6.82 -7.54
N PHE A 41 6.51 -6.46 -7.16
CA PHE A 41 5.75 -5.39 -7.78
C PHE A 41 6.49 -4.05 -7.69
N CYS A 42 6.93 -3.63 -6.50
CA CYS A 42 7.55 -2.32 -6.31
C CYS A 42 8.94 -2.21 -6.97
N VAL A 43 9.72 -3.30 -6.95
CA VAL A 43 11.04 -3.39 -7.63
C VAL A 43 10.91 -3.25 -9.14
N HIS A 44 9.83 -3.74 -9.75
CA HIS A 44 9.60 -3.56 -11.18
C HIS A 44 9.52 -2.07 -11.60
N PHE A 45 9.16 -1.19 -10.66
CA PHE A 45 9.07 0.26 -10.86
C PHE A 45 10.18 1.05 -10.14
N ASP A 46 11.23 0.37 -9.69
CA ASP A 46 12.36 0.95 -8.94
C ASP A 46 11.94 1.70 -7.64
N THR A 47 10.91 1.21 -6.95
CA THR A 47 10.37 1.84 -5.72
C THR A 47 10.50 0.98 -4.47
N VAL A 48 10.61 1.62 -3.30
CA VAL A 48 10.54 0.95 -1.99
C VAL A 48 9.11 0.53 -1.70
N SER A 49 8.91 -0.71 -1.23
CA SER A 49 7.58 -1.29 -1.13
C SER A 49 6.79 -0.93 0.14
N HIS A 50 7.43 -0.30 1.13
CA HIS A 50 6.85 -0.02 2.45
C HIS A 50 6.19 -1.27 3.08
N PHE A 51 6.79 -2.44 2.87
CA PHE A 51 6.32 -3.71 3.45
C PHE A 51 7.21 -4.04 4.66
N ASP A 52 6.80 -3.54 5.81
CA ASP A 52 7.43 -3.75 7.11
C ASP A 52 6.36 -3.85 8.22
N ASP A 53 6.77 -4.26 9.41
CA ASP A 53 5.86 -4.55 10.53
C ASP A 53 5.00 -3.33 10.91
N ASN A 54 5.56 -2.12 10.90
CA ASN A 54 4.82 -0.91 11.28
C ASN A 54 3.71 -0.59 10.27
N VAL A 55 4.03 -0.69 8.98
CA VAL A 55 3.04 -0.47 7.91
C VAL A 55 1.99 -1.57 7.94
N ASN A 56 2.39 -2.82 8.12
CA ASN A 56 1.47 -3.96 8.20
C ASN A 56 0.50 -3.81 9.39
N ASP A 57 0.99 -3.38 10.55
CA ASP A 57 0.15 -3.11 11.72
C ASP A 57 -0.82 -1.94 11.48
N ALA A 58 -0.37 -0.86 10.83
CA ALA A 58 -1.25 0.25 10.46
C ALA A 58 -2.35 -0.20 9.49
N ILE A 59 -2.01 -0.97 8.45
CA ILE A 59 -3.00 -1.55 7.52
C ILE A 59 -4.04 -2.35 8.30
N GLN A 60 -3.63 -3.24 9.21
CA GLN A 60 -4.54 -4.06 10.01
C GLN A 60 -5.51 -3.23 10.86
N GLN A 61 -5.07 -2.09 11.39
CA GLN A 61 -5.91 -1.22 12.23
C GLN A 61 -7.05 -0.54 11.48
N TRP A 62 -6.85 -0.28 10.18
CA TRP A 62 -7.79 0.43 9.29
C TRP A 62 -8.60 -0.52 8.41
N LEU A 63 -8.11 -1.73 8.16
CA LEU A 63 -8.71 -2.69 7.24
C LEU A 63 -9.97 -3.33 7.83
N GLU A 64 -11.09 -3.20 7.11
CA GLU A 64 -12.32 -3.89 7.44
C GLU A 64 -12.37 -5.28 6.79
N LYS A 65 -13.30 -6.14 7.27
CA LYS A 65 -13.41 -7.55 6.86
C LYS A 65 -13.51 -7.77 5.34
N SER A 66 -14.09 -6.83 4.60
CA SER A 66 -14.24 -6.89 3.14
C SER A 66 -13.41 -5.84 2.39
N GLY A 67 -12.45 -5.19 3.07
CA GLY A 67 -11.60 -4.18 2.45
C GLY A 67 -10.55 -4.77 1.54
N ASN A 68 -9.84 -3.91 0.83
CA ASN A 68 -8.66 -4.25 0.03
C ASN A 68 -7.47 -3.41 0.48
N VAL A 69 -6.29 -4.00 0.40
CA VAL A 69 -5.01 -3.30 0.52
C VAL A 69 -4.49 -3.01 -0.88
N ILE A 70 -4.07 -1.78 -1.12
CA ILE A 70 -3.63 -1.31 -2.43
C ILE A 70 -2.23 -0.75 -2.29
N TYR A 71 -1.26 -1.37 -2.96
CA TYR A 71 0.04 -0.78 -3.22
C TYR A 71 -0.01 -0.16 -4.61
N THR A 72 0.27 1.14 -4.73
CA THR A 72 0.22 1.82 -6.02
C THR A 72 1.47 2.65 -6.25
N VAL A 73 1.96 2.61 -7.48
CA VAL A 73 3.14 3.39 -7.88
C VAL A 73 2.68 4.75 -8.35
N LYS A 74 3.16 5.81 -7.69
CA LYS A 74 3.00 7.18 -8.13
C LYS A 74 4.21 7.60 -8.95
N GLU A 75 3.98 8.55 -9.84
CA GLU A 75 4.99 9.05 -10.76
C GLU A 75 4.99 10.57 -10.76
N ARG A 76 6.19 11.15 -10.85
CA ARG A 76 6.37 12.58 -11.09
C ARG A 76 6.95 12.79 -12.47
N TRP A 77 6.21 13.51 -13.31
CA TRP A 77 6.63 13.82 -14.68
C TRP A 77 6.98 15.30 -14.85
N ALA A 78 7.98 15.59 -15.68
CA ALA A 78 8.23 16.91 -16.25
C ALA A 78 8.16 16.80 -17.78
N GLY A 79 6.99 17.13 -18.34
CA GLY A 79 6.72 16.90 -19.75
C GLY A 79 6.73 15.42 -20.08
N ARG A 80 7.71 14.99 -20.89
CA ARG A 80 7.90 13.57 -21.30
C ARG A 80 8.96 12.83 -20.48
N THR A 81 9.57 13.49 -19.50
CA THR A 81 10.61 12.91 -18.66
C THR A 81 10.01 12.48 -17.33
N LEU A 82 10.12 11.19 -17.01
CA LEU A 82 9.85 10.67 -15.68
C LEU A 82 10.99 11.13 -14.75
N LEU A 83 10.64 11.90 -13.73
CA LEU A 83 11.60 12.42 -12.76
C LEU A 83 11.75 11.52 -11.54
N ASP A 84 10.66 10.91 -11.09
CA ASP A 84 10.64 10.12 -9.85
C ASP A 84 9.46 9.15 -9.83
N THR A 85 9.63 8.06 -9.08
CA THR A 85 8.59 7.06 -8.77
C THR A 85 8.63 6.71 -7.30
N TRP A 86 7.46 6.51 -6.69
CA TRP A 86 7.36 6.04 -5.31
C TRP A 86 6.13 5.17 -5.11
N CYS A 87 6.15 4.34 -4.07
CA CYS A 87 5.00 3.51 -3.73
C CYS A 87 4.20 4.18 -2.61
N GLU A 88 2.89 4.17 -2.75
CA GLU A 88 1.96 4.55 -1.69
C GLU A 88 1.04 3.37 -1.37
N VAL A 89 0.60 3.33 -0.11
CA VAL A 89 -0.20 2.23 0.42
C VAL A 89 -1.52 2.75 0.93
N TYR A 90 -2.60 2.12 0.49
CA TYR A 90 -3.96 2.50 0.83
C TYR A 90 -4.79 1.30 1.30
N VAL A 91 -5.80 1.59 2.11
CA VAL A 91 -6.87 0.66 2.46
C VAL A 91 -8.18 1.16 1.84
N LEU A 92 -8.84 0.30 1.06
CA LEU A 92 -10.14 0.58 0.46
C LEU A 92 -11.22 -0.27 1.13
N ASN A 93 -12.06 0.34 1.97
CA ASN A 93 -13.21 -0.29 2.60
C ASN A 93 -14.50 0.18 1.91
N GLY A 94 -15.08 -0.66 1.04
CA GLY A 94 -16.20 -0.26 0.20
C GLY A 94 -15.80 0.89 -0.74
N THR A 95 -16.37 2.07 -0.53
CA THR A 95 -16.01 3.30 -1.28
C THR A 95 -15.04 4.21 -0.54
N ARG A 96 -14.71 3.91 0.73
CA ARG A 96 -13.83 4.73 1.56
C ARG A 96 -12.38 4.32 1.33
N LEU A 97 -11.60 5.21 0.74
CA LEU A 97 -10.15 5.07 0.64
C LEU A 97 -9.49 5.76 1.83
N THR A 98 -8.58 5.05 2.50
CA THR A 98 -7.74 5.57 3.57
C THR A 98 -6.28 5.46 3.13
N GLU A 99 -5.57 6.59 3.11
CA GLU A 99 -4.11 6.61 2.96
C GLU A 99 -3.45 6.01 4.20
N ILE A 100 -2.58 5.02 4.02
CA ILE A 100 -1.79 4.42 5.10
C ILE A 100 -0.35 4.90 5.02
N VAL A 101 0.27 4.77 3.86
CA VAL A 101 1.58 5.38 3.57
C VAL A 101 1.42 6.27 2.37
N PHE A 102 1.63 7.57 2.56
CA PHE A 102 1.51 8.55 1.50
C PHE A 102 2.66 9.55 1.55
N SER A 103 2.96 10.16 0.42
CA SER A 103 4.01 11.17 0.33
C SER A 103 3.43 12.57 0.19
N ASP A 104 3.82 13.47 1.09
CA ASP A 104 3.49 14.89 1.03
C ASP A 104 4.44 15.70 0.12
N ASN A 105 5.53 15.07 -0.33
CA ASN A 105 6.62 15.72 -1.06
C ASN A 105 7.10 14.87 -2.26
N ASN A 106 6.17 14.36 -3.06
CA ASN A 106 6.44 13.64 -4.31
C ASN A 106 7.48 12.51 -4.18
N GLY A 107 7.32 11.65 -3.18
CA GLY A 107 8.19 10.50 -2.91
C GLY A 107 9.39 10.77 -2.00
N ARG A 108 9.65 12.02 -1.60
CA ARG A 108 10.83 12.37 -0.79
C ARG A 108 10.67 12.09 0.70
N ASN A 109 9.48 12.38 1.22
CA ASN A 109 9.11 12.15 2.60
C ASN A 109 7.83 11.31 2.62
N PHE A 110 7.69 10.48 3.64
CA PHE A 110 6.53 9.60 3.81
C PHE A 110 5.91 9.82 5.17
N ILE A 111 4.58 9.77 5.19
CA ILE A 111 3.76 9.84 6.40
C ILE A 111 3.07 8.49 6.54
N LEU A 112 3.17 7.90 7.74
CA LEU A 112 2.44 6.70 8.13
C LEU A 112 1.23 7.11 8.94
N ARG A 113 0.02 6.85 8.44
CA ARG A 113 -1.22 7.08 9.17
C ARG A 113 -1.50 5.91 10.11
N ASP A 114 -1.21 6.09 11.39
CA ASP A 114 -1.66 5.18 12.43
C ASP A 114 -3.04 5.59 12.99
N LYS A 115 -3.67 4.69 13.74
CA LYS A 115 -4.98 4.96 14.34
C LYS A 115 -4.90 5.83 15.61
N GLN A 116 -3.70 6.11 16.12
CA GLN A 116 -3.53 6.97 17.29
C GLN A 116 -3.71 8.45 16.91
N GLU A 117 -3.21 8.87 15.75
CA GLU A 117 -3.41 10.24 15.25
C GLU A 117 -4.90 10.59 15.06
N ALA A 118 -5.73 9.63 14.63
CA ALA A 118 -7.17 9.83 14.41
C ALA A 118 -7.99 10.11 15.69
N LYS A 119 -7.41 9.97 16.88
CA LYS A 119 -8.05 10.28 18.18
C LYS A 119 -7.74 11.67 18.73
N THR A 120 -6.98 12.48 18.00
CA THR A 120 -6.51 13.79 18.50
C THR A 120 -7.43 14.96 18.12
N ASP A 121 -8.56 14.69 17.45
CA ASP A 121 -9.55 15.68 17.02
C ASP A 121 -10.94 15.47 17.70
N GLU A 122 -10.99 15.35 19.03
CA GLU A 122 -12.22 15.51 19.84
C GLU A 122 -12.06 16.60 20.91
#